data_AF-A0A527GL52-F1
#
_entry.id   AF-A0A527GL52-F1
#
_cell.length_a   1.000
_cell.length_b   1.000
_cell.length_c   1.000
_cell.angle_alpha   90.00
_cell.angle_beta   90.00
_cell.angle_gamma   90.00
#
_symmetry.space_group_name_H-M   'P 1'
#
loop_
_entity.id
_entity.type
_entity.pdbx_description
1 polymer ?
#
loop_
_entity_poly.entity_id
_entity_poly.type
_entity_poly.pdbx_seq_one_letter_code
_entity_poly.pdbx_strand_id
1 'polypeptide(L)' 'LDVKAFAIPRAGWAEALEQFGIPKGHSGPAEEMYEAVNAGWMDLGVAGTEHVAGTTSARAVFEAASNVNG' A
#
# COMPACT_ATOMS: atom_id res chain seq x y z
N LEU A 1 -10.30 -12.59 10.78
CA LEU A 1 -8.92 -12.60 11.31
C LEU A 1 -8.54 -11.18 11.64
N ASP A 2 -7.86 -10.96 12.77
CA ASP A 2 -7.35 -9.65 13.16
C ASP A 2 -6.13 -9.32 12.28
N VAL A 3 -6.12 -8.13 11.67
CA VAL A 3 -5.04 -7.68 10.79
C VAL A 3 -4.20 -6.66 11.54
N LYS A 4 -2.91 -6.95 11.70
CA LYS A 4 -1.95 -6.09 12.40
C LYS A 4 -0.91 -5.56 11.43
N ALA A 5 -0.67 -4.26 11.47
CA ALA A 5 0.37 -3.60 10.70
C ALA A 5 1.70 -3.61 11.47
N PHE A 6 2.80 -3.82 10.75
CA PHE A 6 4.16 -3.77 11.29
C PHE A 6 5.02 -2.86 10.40
N ALA A 7 5.81 -1.99 11.02
CA ALA A 7 6.75 -1.13 10.30
C ALA A 7 8.01 -1.93 9.95
N ILE A 8 8.42 -1.89 8.68
CA ILE A 8 9.65 -2.51 8.19
C ILE A 8 10.70 -1.42 8.03
N PRO A 9 11.91 -1.56 8.63
CA PRO A 9 13.00 -0.61 8.42
C PRO A 9 13.34 -0.48 6.93
N ARG A 10 13.71 0.71 6.49
CA ARG A 10 13.99 1.02 5.07
C ARG A 10 14.94 0.04 4.38
N ALA A 11 15.95 -0.44 5.10
CA ALA A 11 16.94 -1.40 4.60
C ALA A 11 16.35 -2.78 4.26
N GLY A 12 15.20 -3.15 4.86
CA GLY A 12 14.52 -4.43 4.62
C GLY A 12 13.44 -4.38 3.55
N TRP A 13 13.24 -3.24 2.87
CA TRP A 13 12.11 -3.07 1.96
C TRP A 13 12.21 -3.95 0.71
N ALA A 14 13.38 -4.01 0.07
CA ALA A 14 13.56 -4.82 -1.14
C ALA A 14 13.22 -6.29 -0.87
N GLU A 15 13.74 -6.85 0.24
CA GLU A 15 13.46 -8.23 0.65
C GLU A 15 11.98 -8.46 0.96
N ALA A 16 11.33 -7.53 1.67
CA ALA A 16 9.91 -7.65 1.99
C ALA A 16 9.04 -7.58 0.71
N LEU A 17 9.36 -6.68 -0.21
CA LEU A 17 8.66 -6.55 -1.48
C LEU A 17 8.83 -7.78 -2.37
N GLU A 18 10.01 -8.41 -2.34
CA GLU A 18 10.23 -9.72 -2.98
C GLU A 18 9.31 -10.80 -2.41
N GLN A 19 9.15 -10.87 -1.09
CA GLN A 19 8.20 -11.80 -0.44
C GLN A 19 6.74 -11.52 -0.82
N PHE A 20 6.40 -10.27 -1.12
CA PHE A 20 5.09 -9.87 -1.64
C PHE A 20 4.91 -10.12 -3.15
N GLY A 21 5.90 -10.73 -3.80
CA GLY A 21 5.81 -11.16 -5.20
C GLY A 21 6.40 -10.17 -6.22
N ILE A 22 7.07 -9.11 -5.77
CA ILE A 22 7.85 -8.26 -6.68
C ILE A 22 9.09 -9.03 -7.13
N PRO A 23 9.39 -9.13 -8.44
CA PRO A 23 10.59 -9.81 -8.90
C PRO A 23 11.87 -9.19 -8.29
N LYS A 24 12.83 -10.06 -7.96
CA LYS A 24 14.13 -9.64 -7.42
C LYS A 24 14.77 -8.55 -8.29
N GLY A 25 15.25 -7.49 -7.64
CA GLY A 25 15.86 -6.33 -8.31
C GLY A 25 14.87 -5.38 -9.01
N HIS A 26 13.55 -5.58 -8.88
CA HIS A 26 12.52 -4.74 -9.50
C HIS A 26 11.67 -3.96 -8.48
N SER A 27 12.16 -3.82 -7.24
CA SER A 27 11.46 -3.13 -6.14
C SER A 27 11.53 -1.61 -6.19
N GLY A 28 12.46 -1.02 -6.96
CA GLY A 28 12.74 0.43 -6.99
C GLY A 28 11.49 1.33 -7.06
N PRO A 29 10.59 1.16 -8.05
CA PRO A 29 9.38 1.98 -8.15
C PRO A 29 8.43 1.86 -6.95
N ALA A 30 8.33 0.67 -6.35
CA ALA A 30 7.51 0.46 -5.17
C ALA A 30 8.13 1.12 -3.93
N GLU A 31 9.46 1.05 -3.78
CA GLU A 31 10.17 1.74 -2.71
C GLU A 31 10.02 3.26 -2.81
N GLU A 32 10.14 3.84 -4.00
CA GLU A 32 9.92 5.28 -4.23
C GLU A 32 8.49 5.72 -3.87
N MET A 33 7.49 4.91 -4.23
CA MET A 33 6.10 5.16 -3.85
C MET A 33 5.95 5.19 -2.32
N TYR A 34 6.50 4.21 -1.60
CA TYR A 34 6.41 4.16 -0.14
C TYR A 34 7.22 5.27 0.55
N GLU A 35 8.36 5.69 0.00
CA GLU A 35 9.08 6.89 0.47
C GLU A 35 8.20 8.14 0.35
N ALA A 36 7.56 8.34 -0.81
CA ALA A 36 6.67 9.49 -1.01
C ALA A 36 5.48 9.47 -0.02
N VAL A 37 4.87 8.31 0.20
CA VAL A 37 3.79 8.14 1.19
C VAL A 37 4.28 8.50 2.59
N ASN A 38 5.42 7.96 3.02
CA ASN A 38 5.96 8.20 4.36
C ASN A 38 6.44 9.64 4.56
N ALA A 39 6.88 10.30 3.48
CA ALA A 39 7.23 11.72 3.47
C ALA A 39 6.00 12.65 3.44
N GLY A 40 4.78 12.09 3.43
CA GLY A 40 3.53 12.87 3.43
C GLY A 40 3.17 13.48 2.08
N TRP A 41 3.77 13.03 0.97
CA TRP A 41 3.42 13.53 -0.37
C TRP A 41 2.01 13.11 -0.82
N MET A 42 1.40 12.12 -0.18
CA MET A 42 -0.05 11.92 -0.23
C MET A 42 -0.72 12.82 0.83
N ASP A 43 -0.57 14.13 0.69
CA ASP A 43 -1.20 15.10 1.60
C ASP A 43 -2.70 15.19 1.30
N LEU A 44 -3.50 14.53 2.14
CA LEU A 44 -4.96 14.53 2.11
C LEU A 44 -5.49 15.85 2.70
N GLY A 45 -5.29 16.99 2.03
CA GLY A 45 -5.79 18.27 2.55
C GLY A 45 -5.33 19.57 1.92
N VAL A 46 -4.60 19.56 0.79
CA VAL A 46 -4.12 20.79 0.15
C VAL A 46 -5.30 21.63 -0.37
N ALA A 47 -5.21 22.96 -0.24
CA ALA A 47 -6.20 23.89 -0.79
C ALA A 47 -6.42 23.65 -2.29
N GLY A 48 -7.67 23.39 -2.69
CA GLY A 48 -8.02 23.03 -4.08
C GLY A 48 -8.18 21.53 -4.33
N THR A 49 -7.98 20.68 -3.31
CA THR A 49 -8.32 19.25 -3.37
C THR A 49 -9.73 19.00 -2.84
N GLU A 50 -10.49 18.16 -3.55
CA GLU A 50 -11.81 17.69 -3.11
C GLU A 50 -11.66 16.33 -2.42
N HIS A 51 -12.15 16.23 -1.18
CA HIS A 51 -12.26 14.94 -0.51
C HIS A 51 -13.41 14.14 -1.10
N VAL A 52 -13.09 13.15 -1.93
CA VAL A 52 -14.07 12.16 -2.38
C VAL A 52 -14.18 11.08 -1.31
N ALA A 53 -15.35 10.95 -0.70
CA ALA A 53 -15.61 9.88 0.26
C ALA A 53 -15.53 8.52 -0.43
N GLY A 54 -14.56 7.68 -0.03
CA GLY A 54 -14.52 6.29 -0.44
C GLY A 54 -15.74 5.55 0.14
N THR A 55 -16.64 5.08 -0.73
CA THR A 55 -17.85 4.35 -0.31
C THR A 55 -17.62 2.85 -0.15
N THR A 56 -16.50 2.33 -0.66
CA THR A 56 -16.11 0.92 -0.55
C THR A 56 -15.03 0.76 0.51
N SER A 57 -15.32 -0.03 1.55
CA SER A 57 -14.34 -0.35 2.58
C SER A 57 -13.25 -1.28 2.04
N ALA A 58 -12.03 -1.19 2.58
CA ALA A 58 -10.96 -2.13 2.26
C ALA A 58 -11.38 -3.59 2.47
N ARG A 59 -12.15 -3.88 3.53
CA ARG A 59 -12.74 -5.20 3.79
C ARG A 59 -13.55 -5.70 2.59
N ALA A 60 -14.46 -4.88 2.08
CA ALA A 60 -15.30 -5.26 0.94
C ALA A 60 -14.48 -5.55 -0.32
N VAL A 61 -13.40 -4.79 -0.55
CA VAL A 61 -12.47 -5.05 -1.66
C VAL A 61 -11.77 -6.40 -1.49
N PHE A 62 -11.23 -6.69 -0.30
CA PHE A 62 -10.55 -7.97 -0.05
C PHE A 62 -11.49 -9.18 -0.11
N GLU A 63 -12.73 -9.04 0.38
CA GLU A 63 -13.76 -10.08 0.25
C GLU A 63 -14.07 -10.37 -1.23
N ALA A 64 -14.28 -9.33 -2.05
CA ALA A 64 -14.53 -9.49 -3.48
C ALA A 64 -13.35 -10.16 -4.22
N ALA A 65 -12.12 -9.73 -3.94
CA ALA A 65 -10.92 -10.29 -4.57
C ALA A 65 -10.68 -11.77 -4.20
N SER A 66 -10.99 -12.16 -2.97
CA SER A 66 -10.86 -13.55 -2.51
C SER A 66 -11.86 -14.48 -3.19
N ASN A 67 -13.06 -13.97 -3.52
CA ASN A 67 -14.12 -14.74 -4.16
C ASN A 67 -13.91 -14.98 -5.67
N VAL A 68 -12.98 -14.28 -6.32
CA VAL A 68 -12.66 -14.46 -7.76
C VAL A 68 -11.80 -15.71 -7.99
N ASN A 69 -11.18 -16.28 -6.95
CA ASN A 69 -10.34 -17.48 -7.02
C ASN A 69 -10.95 -18.71 -6.34
N GLY A 70 -12.26 -18.69 -6.05
CA GLY A 70 -13.02 -19.78 -5.43
C GLY A 70 -13.84 -20.58 -6.43
#